data_AF-M1CM05-F1
#
_entry.id   AF-M1CM05-F1
#
_cell.length_a   1.000
_cell.length_b   1.000
_cell.length_c   1.000
_cell.angle_alpha   90.00
_cell.angle_beta   90.00
_cell.angle_gamma   90.00
#
_symmetry.space_group_name_H-M   'P 1'
#
loop_
_entity.id
_entity.type
_entity.pdbx_description
1 polymer ?
#
loop_
_entity_poly.entity_id
_entity_poly.type
_entity_poly.pdbx_seq_one_letter_code
_entity_poly.pdbx_strand_id
1 'polypeptide(L)'
;MFLIRDDFAKHDFAKHGQDLFVYDENENKKIKKKKKVSFEKLHLKPELMINKNSKEEPNLLYSCEGVLMFASSRWKSTYSIVNPITQEELTLRCTLHPNFVCALYFCPYTRQFRILFAEVQGTSCQYFVHILKTWKCKEIHSSTSYNFLPKNGNPAVVNGALHWITFHDLKRKKIAPCENGIMVFRMDKEELFTMPHPVSNQNVCNSKQAHLAMTLMVKDDRLCFCNMLIPWYIVDMWLLEDYETRSWIKRYKINLLNEKIFPFGKRLSGIRIRSAWDLKFLYIQEGELLIHLYDDYELYLYNLDRRTVKKLELPRGKMLSYTDCKLYHKSFLAIV
;
A
#
# COMPACT_ATOMS: atom_id res chain seq x y z
N MET A 1 -9.32 -1.90 -9.86
CA MET A 1 -8.30 -1.33 -10.76
C MET A 1 -7.00 -1.18 -9.98
N PHE A 2 -5.85 -1.22 -10.64
CA PHE A 2 -4.58 -0.90 -10.00
C PHE A 2 -3.69 -0.09 -10.92
N LEU A 3 -2.85 0.72 -10.30
CA LEU A 3 -1.89 1.59 -10.98
C LEU A 3 -0.52 0.92 -10.98
N ILE A 4 0.08 0.86 -12.16
CA ILE A 4 1.48 0.54 -12.39
C ILE A 4 2.13 1.82 -12.89
N ARG A 5 3.20 2.25 -12.22
CA ARG A 5 4.08 3.26 -12.79
C ARG A 5 5.08 2.57 -13.70
N ASP A 6 5.30 3.11 -14.89
CA ASP A 6 6.26 2.57 -15.85
C ASP A 6 7.51 3.45 -15.87
N ASP A 7 8.66 2.84 -15.62
CA ASP A 7 9.96 3.50 -15.62
C ASP A 7 10.71 3.09 -16.90
N PHE A 8 10.29 3.68 -18.02
CA PHE A 8 11.06 3.64 -19.26
C PHE A 8 12.18 4.68 -19.22
N ALA A 9 13.42 4.19 -19.35
CA ALA A 9 14.68 4.94 -19.28
C ALA A 9 14.67 6.37 -19.85
N LYS A 10 15.29 7.31 -19.10
CA LYS A 10 15.86 8.60 -19.55
C LYS A 10 15.02 9.39 -20.57
N HIS A 11 13.72 9.52 -20.34
CA HIS A 11 12.94 10.50 -21.10
C HIS A 11 13.04 11.90 -20.46
N ASP A 12 13.14 12.92 -21.31
CA ASP A 12 12.98 14.31 -20.91
C ASP A 12 11.51 14.50 -20.48
N PHE A 13 11.22 14.31 -19.19
CA PHE A 13 9.85 14.38 -18.64
C PHE A 13 9.14 15.71 -18.96
N ALA A 14 9.92 16.77 -19.22
CA ALA A 14 9.42 18.06 -19.66
C ALA A 14 8.73 18.02 -21.04
N LYS A 15 9.01 17.03 -21.90
CA LYS A 15 8.44 16.89 -23.25
C LYS A 15 7.30 15.87 -23.36
N HIS A 16 7.28 14.85 -22.51
CA HIS A 16 6.36 13.71 -22.67
C HIS A 16 5.43 13.46 -21.47
N GLY A 17 5.66 14.11 -20.33
CA GLY A 17 4.93 13.86 -19.08
C GLY A 17 5.29 12.51 -18.45
N GLN A 18 4.71 12.22 -17.28
CA GLN A 18 4.79 10.89 -16.65
C GLN A 18 3.73 9.95 -17.20
N ASP A 19 4.16 8.72 -17.52
CA ASP A 19 3.30 7.66 -17.99
C ASP A 19 2.89 6.77 -16.82
N LEU A 20 1.65 6.93 -16.37
CA LEU A 20 1.03 6.05 -15.39
C LEU A 20 0.09 5.10 -16.12
N PHE A 21 0.12 3.81 -15.77
CA PHE A 21 -0.71 2.80 -16.39
C PHE A 21 -1.72 2.23 -15.41
N VAL A 22 -2.98 2.15 -15.81
CA VAL A 22 -4.05 1.53 -15.03
C VAL A 22 -4.43 0.22 -15.65
N TYR A 23 -4.46 -0.81 -14.82
CA TYR A 23 -5.07 -2.09 -15.15
C TYR A 23 -6.48 -2.16 -14.55
N ASP A 24 -7.45 -2.48 -15.41
CA ASP A 24 -8.82 -2.80 -15.02
C ASP A 24 -9.18 -4.21 -15.47
N GLU A 25 -9.38 -5.13 -14.52
CA GLU A 25 -9.80 -6.51 -14.83
C GLU A 25 -11.17 -6.53 -15.53
N ASN A 26 -12.10 -5.64 -15.18
CA ASN A 26 -13.46 -5.68 -15.71
C ASN A 26 -13.51 -5.23 -17.16
N GLU A 27 -12.75 -4.21 -17.54
CA GLU A 27 -12.55 -3.85 -18.94
C GLU A 27 -11.80 -4.95 -19.71
N ASN A 28 -10.75 -5.52 -19.11
CA ASN A 28 -10.03 -6.65 -19.73
C ASN A 28 -10.90 -7.90 -19.91
N LYS A 29 -11.87 -8.15 -19.02
CA LYS A 29 -12.87 -9.23 -19.16
C LYS A 29 -13.80 -8.97 -20.36
N LYS A 30 -14.17 -7.72 -20.66
CA LYS A 30 -14.95 -7.35 -21.86
C LYS A 30 -14.15 -7.50 -23.15
N ILE A 31 -12.85 -7.19 -23.10
CA ILE A 31 -11.92 -7.23 -24.24
C ILE A 31 -11.51 -8.66 -24.63
N LYS A 32 -11.86 -9.69 -23.83
CA LYS A 32 -11.51 -11.14 -23.98
C LYS A 32 -11.61 -11.78 -25.37
N LYS A 33 -12.21 -11.13 -26.38
CA LYS A 33 -12.08 -11.52 -27.79
C LYS A 33 -10.67 -11.25 -28.39
N LYS A 34 -9.85 -10.39 -27.79
CA LYS A 34 -8.44 -10.15 -28.16
C LYS A 34 -7.56 -10.72 -27.04
N LYS A 35 -6.67 -11.67 -27.35
CA LYS A 35 -5.79 -12.41 -26.41
C LYS A 35 -4.74 -11.54 -25.67
N LYS A 36 -4.93 -10.23 -25.54
CA LYS A 36 -3.93 -9.29 -25.02
C LYS A 36 -4.52 -8.46 -23.89
N VAL A 37 -3.79 -8.40 -22.77
CA VAL A 37 -4.09 -7.49 -21.67
C VAL A 37 -3.90 -6.05 -22.13
N SER A 38 -4.86 -5.18 -21.84
CA SER A 38 -4.79 -3.74 -22.08
C SER A 38 -4.55 -2.99 -20.77
N PHE A 39 -3.62 -2.04 -20.83
CA PHE A 39 -3.41 -1.02 -19.80
C PHE A 39 -3.84 0.34 -20.37
N GLU A 40 -4.52 1.13 -19.56
CA GLU A 40 -4.88 2.50 -19.90
C GLU A 40 -3.77 3.43 -19.41
N LYS A 41 -3.22 4.25 -20.32
CA LYS A 41 -2.27 5.29 -19.95
C LYS A 41 -3.03 6.49 -19.37
N LEU A 42 -2.83 6.80 -18.10
CA LEU A 42 -3.24 8.05 -17.48
C LEU A 42 -2.27 9.14 -17.90
N HIS A 43 -2.80 10.13 -18.62
CA HIS A 43 -2.02 11.27 -19.06
C HIS A 43 -2.03 12.36 -17.98
N LEU A 44 -0.84 12.75 -17.52
CA LEU A 44 -0.66 13.94 -16.69
C LEU A 44 -0.24 15.11 -17.58
N LYS A 45 -0.95 16.24 -17.46
CA LYS A 45 -0.66 17.47 -18.20
C LYS A 45 0.81 17.90 -18.03
N PRO A 46 1.54 18.25 -19.11
CA PRO A 46 2.95 18.66 -19.02
C PRO A 46 3.19 19.88 -18.12
N GLU A 47 2.17 20.71 -17.92
CA GLU A 47 2.25 21.94 -17.13
C GLU A 47 2.33 21.70 -15.63
N LEU A 48 2.00 20.49 -15.16
CA LEU A 48 2.09 20.11 -13.75
C LEU A 48 3.54 20.17 -13.28
N MET A 49 3.75 20.69 -12.06
CA MET A 49 5.06 20.84 -11.44
C MET A 49 5.79 19.50 -11.31
N ILE A 50 5.05 18.41 -11.10
CA ILE A 50 5.59 17.04 -11.12
C ILE A 50 6.27 16.67 -12.46
N ASN A 51 5.82 17.25 -13.58
CA ASN A 51 6.36 16.99 -14.92
C ASN A 51 7.44 18.01 -15.35
N LYS A 52 7.43 19.23 -14.79
CA LYS A 52 8.40 20.29 -15.12
C LYS A 52 9.83 20.00 -14.64
N ASN A 53 9.99 19.16 -13.63
CA ASN A 53 11.30 18.85 -13.04
C ASN A 53 11.93 17.62 -13.71
N SER A 54 12.46 17.77 -14.94
CA SER A 54 12.99 16.68 -15.77
C SER A 54 14.24 15.96 -15.26
N LYS A 55 14.79 16.37 -14.11
CA LYS A 55 16.07 15.83 -13.60
C LYS A 55 15.91 14.61 -12.68
N GLU A 56 14.73 14.35 -12.12
CA GLU A 56 14.49 13.22 -11.22
C GLU A 56 13.07 12.68 -11.32
N GLU A 57 12.97 11.36 -11.16
CA GLU A 57 11.72 10.61 -11.12
C GLU A 57 11.13 10.62 -9.70
N PRO A 58 9.90 11.14 -9.50
CA PRO A 58 9.29 11.21 -8.18
C PRO A 58 8.63 9.88 -7.80
N ASN A 59 8.85 9.44 -6.56
CA ASN A 59 8.38 8.13 -6.07
C ASN A 59 6.90 8.18 -5.68
N LEU A 60 6.10 7.24 -6.20
CA LEU A 60 4.69 7.12 -5.83
C LEU A 60 4.54 6.51 -4.42
N LEU A 61 4.13 7.31 -3.46
CA LEU A 61 3.98 6.88 -2.08
C LEU A 61 2.61 6.28 -1.80
N TYR A 62 1.55 7.02 -2.13
CA TYR A 62 0.18 6.69 -1.76
C TYR A 62 -0.80 6.92 -2.92
N SER A 63 -1.90 6.15 -2.88
CA SER A 63 -3.05 6.30 -3.77
C SER A 63 -4.31 6.18 -2.91
N CYS A 64 -5.20 7.16 -2.99
CA CYS A 64 -6.44 7.20 -2.23
C CYS A 64 -7.51 7.97 -3.03
N GLU A 65 -8.69 7.38 -3.21
CA GLU A 65 -9.81 8.03 -3.89
C GLU A 65 -9.46 8.72 -5.23
N GLY A 66 -8.65 8.04 -6.06
CA GLY A 66 -8.13 8.54 -7.33
C GLY A 66 -7.06 9.63 -7.25
N VAL A 67 -6.75 10.12 -6.05
CA VAL A 67 -5.66 11.05 -5.77
C VAL A 67 -4.37 10.28 -5.50
N LEU A 68 -3.28 10.74 -6.10
CA LEU A 68 -1.95 10.17 -6.02
C LEU A 68 -1.02 11.13 -5.26
N MET A 69 -0.14 10.58 -4.42
CA MET A 69 0.88 11.35 -3.72
C MET A 69 2.27 10.85 -4.07
N PHE A 70 3.11 11.77 -4.51
CA PHE A 70 4.48 11.52 -4.90
C PHE A 70 5.46 12.25 -3.99
N ALA A 71 6.61 11.65 -3.73
CA ALA A 71 7.73 12.30 -3.06
C ALA A 71 8.89 12.54 -4.02
N SER A 72 9.51 13.70 -3.90
CA SER A 72 10.76 13.97 -4.61
C SER A 72 11.94 13.32 -3.89
N SER A 73 12.84 12.69 -4.63
CA SER A 73 14.07 12.10 -4.11
C SER A 73 15.08 13.15 -3.61
N ARG A 74 15.14 14.34 -4.24
CA ARG A 74 15.95 15.50 -3.76
C ARG A 74 15.39 16.22 -2.54
N TRP A 75 14.06 16.31 -2.43
CA TRP A 75 13.42 17.20 -1.46
C TRP A 75 12.79 16.35 -0.37
N LYS A 76 13.53 16.15 0.72
CA LYS A 76 13.13 15.29 1.84
C LYS A 76 11.81 15.69 2.55
N SER A 77 11.17 16.76 2.12
CA SER A 77 9.93 17.29 2.70
C SER A 77 8.95 17.91 1.69
N THR A 78 9.13 17.68 0.38
CA THR A 78 8.19 18.15 -0.64
C THR A 78 7.44 16.99 -1.28
N TYR A 79 6.12 17.11 -1.30
CA TYR A 79 5.21 16.13 -1.86
C TYR A 79 4.31 16.76 -2.92
N SER A 80 4.19 16.10 -4.06
CA SER A 80 3.23 16.45 -5.11
C SER A 80 2.00 15.57 -4.96
N ILE A 81 0.83 16.19 -4.89
CA ILE A 81 -0.45 15.51 -4.74
C ILE A 81 -1.28 15.85 -5.97
N VAL A 82 -1.69 14.83 -6.72
CA VAL A 82 -2.28 15.00 -8.05
C VAL A 82 -3.50 14.13 -8.17
N ASN A 83 -4.57 14.67 -8.75
CA ASN A 83 -5.67 13.88 -9.26
C ASN A 83 -5.52 13.79 -10.80
N PRO A 84 -5.17 12.63 -11.37
CA PRO A 84 -4.99 12.49 -12.81
C PRO A 84 -6.26 12.70 -13.64
N ILE A 85 -7.45 12.65 -13.03
CA ILE A 85 -8.72 12.85 -13.75
C ILE A 85 -9.08 14.33 -13.79
N THR A 86 -9.04 15.01 -12.64
CA THR A 86 -9.36 16.45 -12.57
C THR A 86 -8.18 17.33 -13.00
N GLN A 87 -6.97 16.76 -13.05
CA GLN A 87 -5.70 17.44 -13.31
C GLN A 87 -5.36 18.51 -12.28
N GLU A 88 -6.01 18.46 -11.10
CA GLU A 88 -5.62 19.28 -9.97
C GLU A 88 -4.29 18.77 -9.41
N GLU A 89 -3.41 19.72 -9.10
CA GLU A 89 -2.14 19.46 -8.43
C GLU A 89 -1.97 20.42 -7.26
N LEU A 90 -1.43 19.87 -6.19
CA LEU A 90 -1.05 20.62 -5.02
C LEU A 90 0.35 20.19 -4.58
N THR A 91 1.17 21.17 -4.22
CA THR A 91 2.51 20.93 -3.68
C THR A 91 2.51 21.19 -2.19
N LEU A 92 2.74 20.14 -1.40
CA LEU A 92 2.91 20.24 0.04
C LEU A 92 4.40 20.30 0.38
N ARG A 93 4.82 21.41 1.01
CA ARG A 93 6.14 21.53 1.64
C ARG A 93 5.95 21.40 3.14
N CYS A 94 6.38 20.29 3.70
CA CYS A 94 6.40 20.10 5.14
C CYS A 94 7.54 20.92 5.74
N THR A 95 7.20 21.99 6.46
CA THR A 95 8.14 22.81 7.24
C THR A 95 8.44 22.22 8.61
N LEU A 96 7.52 21.41 9.12
CA LEU A 96 7.76 20.53 10.25
C LEU A 96 8.92 19.59 9.88
N HIS A 97 9.61 19.01 10.86
CA HIS A 97 10.52 17.89 10.65
C HIS A 97 9.78 16.54 10.83
N PRO A 98 8.61 16.24 10.20
CA PRO A 98 8.03 14.93 10.33
C PRO A 98 8.92 14.00 9.53
N ASN A 99 9.59 13.10 10.24
CA ASN A 99 10.47 12.14 9.61
C ASN A 99 9.67 11.09 8.80
N PHE A 100 8.33 11.08 8.88
CA PHE A 100 7.53 9.99 8.33
C PHE A 100 6.11 10.39 7.88
N VAL A 101 5.80 10.20 6.60
CA VAL A 101 4.42 10.25 6.09
C VAL A 101 3.78 8.89 6.28
N CYS A 102 2.70 8.81 7.05
CA CYS A 102 2.03 7.56 7.39
C CYS A 102 0.95 7.17 6.37
N ALA A 103 0.17 8.14 5.88
CA ALA A 103 -0.85 7.90 4.85
C ALA A 103 -1.38 9.18 4.20
N LEU A 104 -1.80 9.05 2.94
CA LEU A 104 -2.84 9.87 2.33
C LEU A 104 -4.18 9.15 2.51
N TYR A 105 -5.20 9.86 2.99
CA TYR A 105 -6.55 9.29 3.15
C TYR A 105 -7.65 10.31 2.88
N PHE A 106 -8.83 9.82 2.51
CA PHE A 106 -10.04 10.60 2.40
C PHE A 106 -10.87 10.40 3.67
N CYS A 107 -11.13 11.49 4.40
CA CYS A 107 -12.01 11.45 5.57
C CYS A 107 -13.47 11.56 5.10
N PRO A 108 -14.30 10.52 5.23
CA PRO A 108 -15.69 10.56 4.75
C PRO A 108 -16.55 11.56 5.55
N TYR A 109 -16.25 11.76 6.84
CA TYR A 109 -17.02 12.64 7.73
C TYR A 109 -16.89 14.12 7.37
N THR A 110 -15.69 14.56 6.99
CA THR A 110 -15.46 15.95 6.55
C THR A 110 -15.39 16.09 5.03
N ARG A 111 -15.47 14.98 4.29
CA ARG A 111 -15.33 14.89 2.83
C ARG A 111 -14.08 15.60 2.31
N GLN A 112 -12.95 15.34 2.93
CA GLN A 112 -11.69 16.02 2.63
C GLN A 112 -10.52 15.04 2.61
N PHE A 113 -9.59 15.28 1.69
CA PHE A 113 -8.30 14.61 1.70
C PHE A 113 -7.40 15.15 2.81
N ARG A 114 -6.69 14.22 3.44
CA ARG A 114 -5.84 14.49 4.59
C ARG A 114 -4.58 13.63 4.54
N ILE A 115 -3.55 14.10 5.21
CA ILE A 115 -2.30 13.37 5.37
C ILE A 115 -2.03 13.17 6.85
N LEU A 116 -1.70 11.94 7.22
CA LEU A 116 -1.23 11.59 8.55
C LEU A 116 0.31 11.58 8.56
N PHE A 117 0.90 12.35 9.46
CA PHE A 117 2.34 12.41 9.69
C PHE A 117 2.69 11.87 11.07
N ALA A 118 3.92 11.35 11.19
CA ALA A 118 4.55 11.04 12.47
C ALA A 118 5.89 11.76 12.59
N GLU A 119 6.11 12.35 13.76
CA GLU A 119 7.40 12.87 14.20
C GLU A 119 7.95 11.95 15.28
N VAL A 120 9.13 11.39 15.04
CA VAL A 120 9.79 10.49 15.99
C VAL A 120 10.60 11.31 17.00
N GLN A 121 10.26 11.19 18.28
CA GLN A 121 10.89 11.86 19.40
C GLN A 121 11.49 10.82 20.36
N GLY A 122 12.71 10.36 20.06
CA GLY A 122 13.41 9.36 20.87
C GLY A 122 12.72 7.98 20.87
N THR A 123 11.92 7.70 21.90
CA THR A 123 11.17 6.44 22.05
C THR A 123 9.66 6.58 21.89
N SER A 124 9.19 7.78 21.53
CA SER A 124 7.79 8.08 21.23
C SER A 124 7.65 8.74 19.86
N CYS A 125 6.41 8.86 19.42
CA CYS A 125 5.98 9.52 18.21
C CYS A 125 4.90 10.54 18.56
N GLN A 126 4.99 11.73 17.99
CA GLN A 126 3.88 12.67 17.91
C GLN A 126 3.24 12.57 16.53
N TYR A 127 1.91 12.59 16.47
CA TYR A 127 1.17 12.44 15.22
C TYR A 127 0.45 13.73 14.85
N PHE A 128 0.36 13.99 13.54
CA PHE A 128 -0.27 15.19 13.00
C PHE A 128 -1.16 14.87 11.81
N VAL A 129 -2.28 15.56 11.69
CA VAL A 129 -3.16 15.55 10.53
C VAL A 129 -3.02 16.85 9.78
N HIS A 130 -2.64 16.77 8.51
CA HIS A 130 -2.70 17.91 7.60
C HIS A 130 -3.93 17.80 6.71
N ILE A 131 -4.78 18.82 6.75
CA ILE A 131 -6.00 18.93 5.94
C ILE A 131 -5.68 19.70 4.67
N LEU A 132 -5.74 19.04 3.51
CA LEU A 132 -5.31 19.63 2.23
C LEU A 132 -6.13 20.85 1.83
N LYS A 133 -7.46 20.74 1.93
CA LYS A 133 -8.40 21.82 1.56
C LYS A 133 -8.15 23.14 2.30
N THR A 134 -7.88 23.07 3.61
CA THR A 134 -7.75 24.27 4.46
C THR A 134 -6.31 24.61 4.79
N TRP A 135 -5.34 23.79 4.35
CA TRP A 135 -3.93 23.90 4.69
C TRP A 135 -3.63 23.94 6.20
N LYS A 136 -4.48 23.29 7.00
CA LYS A 136 -4.36 23.27 8.46
C LYS A 136 -3.64 22.01 8.89
N CYS A 137 -2.58 22.16 9.68
CA CYS A 137 -1.96 21.07 10.40
C CYS A 137 -2.46 21.05 11.83
N LYS A 138 -2.88 19.89 12.32
CA LYS A 138 -3.35 19.69 13.69
C LYS A 138 -2.57 18.57 14.32
N GLU A 139 -2.16 18.76 15.57
CA GLU A 139 -1.62 17.69 16.38
C GLU A 139 -2.75 16.75 16.81
N ILE A 140 -2.50 15.45 16.72
CA ILE A 140 -3.39 14.44 17.30
C ILE A 140 -3.08 14.34 18.79
N HIS A 141 -4.01 14.78 19.63
CA HIS A 141 -3.88 14.63 21.07
C HIS A 141 -4.12 13.17 21.44
N SER A 142 -3.05 12.51 21.91
CA SER A 142 -3.13 11.22 22.58
C SER A 142 -2.94 11.44 24.07
N SER A 143 -3.78 10.82 24.90
CA SER A 143 -3.62 10.86 26.38
C SER A 143 -2.32 10.20 26.86
N THR A 144 -1.63 9.47 25.98
CA THR A 144 -0.40 8.74 26.27
C THR A 144 0.63 8.90 25.16
N SER A 145 1.92 8.83 25.52
CA SER A 145 3.01 8.81 24.55
C SER A 145 2.92 7.54 23.68
N TYR A 146 2.57 7.73 22.41
CA TYR A 146 2.46 6.64 21.45
C TYR A 146 3.85 6.28 20.91
N ASN A 147 4.24 5.01 20.93
CA ASN A 147 5.61 4.57 20.59
C ASN A 147 5.66 3.66 19.35
N PHE A 148 4.57 3.58 18.61
CA PHE A 148 4.47 2.73 17.44
C PHE A 148 4.56 3.54 16.15
N LEU A 149 5.12 2.93 15.10
CA LEU A 149 5.12 3.45 13.74
C LEU A 149 4.44 2.45 12.80
N PRO A 150 3.66 2.90 11.82
CA PRO A 150 3.04 2.02 10.85
C PRO A 150 4.05 1.52 9.81
N LYS A 151 3.78 0.36 9.23
CA LYS A 151 4.50 -0.12 8.05
C LYS A 151 4.19 0.77 6.84
N ASN A 152 5.22 1.07 6.06
CA ASN A 152 5.09 1.81 4.80
C ASN A 152 4.05 1.16 3.87
N GLY A 153 3.24 1.99 3.22
CA GLY A 153 2.25 1.58 2.22
C GLY A 153 0.84 2.08 2.55
N ASN A 154 -0.07 1.89 1.60
CA ASN A 154 -1.46 2.28 1.79
C ASN A 154 -2.08 1.51 2.98
N PRO A 155 -2.77 2.20 3.91
CA PRO A 155 -3.54 1.52 4.94
C PRO A 155 -4.68 0.68 4.34
N ALA A 156 -5.06 -0.37 5.05
CA ALA A 156 -6.37 -0.98 4.83
C ALA A 156 -7.45 -0.10 5.49
N VAL A 157 -8.44 0.33 4.71
CA VAL A 157 -9.50 1.23 5.17
C VAL A 157 -10.80 0.45 5.33
N VAL A 158 -11.25 0.29 6.57
CA VAL A 158 -12.47 -0.45 6.94
C VAL A 158 -13.08 0.22 8.17
N ASN A 159 -14.40 0.18 8.34
CA ASN A 159 -15.08 0.65 9.55
C ASN A 159 -14.70 2.09 9.98
N GLY A 160 -14.54 3.00 9.01
CA GLY A 160 -14.18 4.39 9.29
C GLY A 160 -12.77 4.59 9.88
N ALA A 161 -11.89 3.60 9.77
CA ALA A 161 -10.53 3.64 10.31
C ALA A 161 -9.47 3.17 9.31
N LEU A 162 -8.26 3.69 9.47
CA LEU A 162 -7.06 3.27 8.76
C LEU A 162 -6.31 2.22 9.57
N HIS A 163 -5.86 1.14 8.92
CA HIS A 163 -5.18 0.03 9.58
C HIS A 163 -3.84 -0.29 8.93
N TRP A 164 -2.83 -0.50 9.76
CA TRP A 164 -1.50 -0.94 9.32
C TRP A 164 -0.99 -2.08 10.20
N ILE A 165 -0.10 -2.90 9.64
CA ILE A 165 0.81 -3.68 10.48
C ILE A 165 1.76 -2.70 11.17
N THR A 166 1.97 -2.89 12.46
CA THR A 166 2.91 -2.10 13.24
C THR A 166 4.34 -2.45 12.83
N PHE A 167 5.11 -1.47 12.38
CA PHE A 167 6.48 -1.71 11.91
C PHE A 167 7.50 -1.70 13.04
N HIS A 168 7.37 -0.73 13.94
CA HIS A 168 8.31 -0.52 15.03
C HIS A 168 7.61 -0.23 16.34
N ASP A 169 8.11 -0.87 17.40
CA ASP A 169 7.99 -0.40 18.77
C ASP A 169 9.30 0.32 19.13
N LEU A 170 9.22 1.65 19.25
CA LEU A 170 10.38 2.49 19.52
C LEU A 170 10.94 2.31 20.95
N LYS A 171 10.11 1.83 21.89
CA LYS A 171 10.52 1.48 23.26
C LYS A 171 11.15 0.09 23.28
N ARG A 172 10.48 -0.93 22.71
CA ARG A 172 10.91 -2.34 22.71
C ARG A 172 11.59 -2.74 21.41
N LYS A 173 12.68 -2.06 21.05
CA LYS A 173 13.36 -2.22 19.75
C LYS A 173 13.83 -3.63 19.37
N LYS A 174 13.88 -4.63 20.27
CA LYS A 174 14.31 -5.99 19.92
C LYS A 174 13.15 -6.98 19.75
N ILE A 175 11.94 -6.58 20.12
CA ILE A 175 10.78 -7.45 20.21
C ILE A 175 9.80 -7.06 19.10
N ALA A 176 9.21 -8.05 18.42
CA ALA A 176 8.15 -7.78 17.47
C ALA A 176 6.90 -7.30 18.23
N PRO A 177 6.20 -6.25 17.76
CA PRO A 177 5.09 -5.65 18.50
C PRO A 177 3.81 -6.49 18.38
N CYS A 178 3.85 -7.82 18.53
CA CYS A 178 2.74 -8.71 18.16
C CYS A 178 1.44 -8.42 18.94
N GLU A 179 1.52 -8.07 20.23
CA GLU A 179 0.37 -7.64 21.06
C GLU A 179 -0.25 -6.32 20.59
N ASN A 180 0.55 -5.49 19.93
CA ASN A 180 0.20 -4.20 19.36
C ASN A 180 0.37 -4.26 17.82
N GLY A 181 0.15 -5.44 17.24
CA GLY A 181 0.64 -5.79 15.91
C GLY A 181 -0.09 -5.08 14.77
N ILE A 182 -1.26 -4.53 15.07
CA ILE A 182 -2.04 -3.71 14.17
C ILE A 182 -2.22 -2.34 14.80
N MET A 183 -1.80 -1.31 14.07
CA MET A 183 -2.04 0.09 14.40
C MET A 183 -3.33 0.55 13.71
N VAL A 184 -4.16 1.29 14.44
CA VAL A 184 -5.46 1.77 13.98
C VAL A 184 -5.57 3.27 14.21
N PHE A 185 -6.02 4.00 13.19
CA PHE A 185 -6.39 5.42 13.28
C PHE A 185 -7.87 5.60 12.97
N ARG A 186 -8.65 6.04 13.96
CA ARG A 186 -10.07 6.34 13.76
C ARG A 186 -10.24 7.72 13.13
N MET A 187 -10.91 7.79 11.98
CA MET A 187 -11.05 9.05 11.25
C MET A 187 -12.11 9.99 11.82
N ASP A 188 -13.07 9.48 12.62
CA ASP A 188 -14.13 10.27 13.25
C ASP A 188 -13.60 11.09 14.44
N LYS A 189 -12.82 10.44 15.30
CA LYS A 189 -12.25 11.04 16.52
C LYS A 189 -10.81 11.52 16.36
N GLU A 190 -10.17 11.18 15.25
CA GLU A 190 -8.74 11.38 15.02
C GLU A 190 -7.87 10.74 16.12
N GLU A 191 -8.23 9.54 16.56
CA GLU A 191 -7.57 8.82 17.66
C GLU A 191 -6.74 7.64 17.16
N LEU A 192 -5.61 7.40 17.81
CA LEU A 192 -4.73 6.26 17.56
C LEU A 192 -4.85 5.22 18.66
N PHE A 193 -4.90 3.95 18.25
CA PHE A 193 -4.79 2.82 19.16
C PHE A 193 -4.17 1.62 18.46
N THR A 194 -3.85 0.59 19.24
CA THR A 194 -3.32 -0.68 18.76
C THR A 194 -4.24 -1.83 19.11
N MET A 195 -4.15 -2.90 18.33
CA MET A 195 -4.76 -4.18 18.65
C MET A 195 -3.84 -5.34 18.25
N PRO A 196 -3.97 -6.52 18.89
CA PRO A 196 -3.21 -7.69 18.50
C PRO A 196 -3.65 -8.19 17.12
N HIS A 197 -2.72 -8.78 16.39
CA HIS A 197 -3.03 -9.56 15.18
C HIS A 197 -3.39 -11.02 15.57
N PRO A 198 -4.14 -11.78 14.74
CA PRO A 198 -4.69 -13.09 15.12
C PRO A 198 -3.67 -14.17 15.50
N VAL A 199 -2.40 -13.99 15.14
CA VAL A 199 -1.31 -14.93 15.43
C VAL A 199 -0.42 -14.52 16.61
N SER A 200 -0.81 -13.50 17.39
CA SER A 200 0.02 -12.98 18.51
C SER A 200 0.28 -14.04 19.58
N ASN A 201 -0.73 -14.86 19.88
CA ASN A 201 -0.70 -15.81 21.00
C ASN A 201 -0.27 -17.23 20.56
N GLN A 202 0.05 -17.43 19.29
CA GLN A 202 0.30 -18.76 18.71
C GLN A 202 1.79 -19.07 18.53
N ASN A 203 2.71 -18.26 19.07
CA ASN A 203 4.17 -18.35 18.87
C ASN A 203 4.62 -18.33 17.39
N VAL A 204 3.73 -17.96 16.46
CA VAL A 204 4.02 -17.87 15.02
C VAL A 204 4.77 -16.56 14.69
N CYS A 205 4.48 -15.49 15.44
CA CYS A 205 5.16 -14.19 15.35
C CYS A 205 6.43 -14.18 16.23
N ASN A 206 7.36 -15.10 16.01
CA ASN A 206 8.54 -15.27 16.88
C ASN A 206 9.73 -14.35 16.54
N SER A 207 9.65 -13.61 15.44
CA SER A 207 10.72 -12.72 14.98
C SER A 207 10.18 -11.46 14.33
N LYS A 208 11.00 -10.40 14.33
CA LYS A 208 10.69 -9.19 13.57
C LYS A 208 10.50 -9.47 12.08
N GLN A 209 11.32 -10.36 11.51
CA GLN A 209 11.24 -10.67 10.08
C GLN A 209 9.91 -11.35 9.74
N ALA A 210 9.42 -12.27 10.58
CA ALA A 210 8.09 -12.83 10.44
C ALA A 210 7.00 -11.75 10.53
N HIS A 211 7.12 -10.81 11.47
CA HIS A 211 6.19 -9.69 11.59
C HIS A 211 6.19 -8.78 10.35
N LEU A 212 7.35 -8.54 9.74
CA LEU A 212 7.49 -7.77 8.50
C LEU A 212 6.88 -8.45 7.28
N ALA A 213 6.72 -9.78 7.30
CA ALA A 213 6.05 -10.54 6.26
C ALA A 213 4.52 -10.44 6.32
N MET A 214 3.96 -9.82 7.36
CA MET A 214 2.53 -9.61 7.50
C MET A 214 2.07 -8.42 6.67
N THR A 215 0.83 -8.49 6.19
CA THR A 215 0.15 -7.38 5.52
C THR A 215 -1.33 -7.33 5.90
N LEU A 216 -1.91 -6.15 5.77
CA LEU A 216 -3.34 -5.92 5.90
C LEU A 216 -3.90 -5.48 4.55
N MET A 217 -5.05 -6.02 4.20
CA MET A 217 -5.79 -5.69 2.99
C MET A 217 -7.28 -5.62 3.33
N VAL A 218 -8.10 -5.24 2.36
CA VAL A 218 -9.57 -5.27 2.48
C VAL A 218 -10.12 -6.38 1.59
N LYS A 219 -11.06 -7.17 2.10
CA LYS A 219 -11.83 -8.15 1.33
C LYS A 219 -13.28 -8.11 1.78
N ASP A 220 -14.21 -7.88 0.85
CA ASP A 220 -15.66 -7.80 1.12
C ASP A 220 -15.97 -6.87 2.30
N ASP A 221 -15.43 -5.64 2.27
CA ASP A 221 -15.55 -4.62 3.32
C ASP A 221 -15.07 -5.03 4.72
N ARG A 222 -14.30 -6.13 4.81
CA ARG A 222 -13.71 -6.62 6.05
C ARG A 222 -12.19 -6.52 6.00
N LEU A 223 -11.61 -6.34 7.19
CA LEU A 223 -10.16 -6.33 7.34
C LEU A 223 -9.62 -7.75 7.14
N CYS A 224 -8.69 -7.90 6.20
CA CYS A 224 -8.04 -9.16 5.89
C CYS A 224 -6.58 -9.09 6.35
N PHE A 225 -6.23 -9.96 7.30
CA PHE A 225 -4.85 -10.14 7.74
C PHE A 225 -4.21 -11.29 6.98
N CYS A 226 -3.01 -11.07 6.46
CA CYS A 226 -2.27 -12.04 5.68
C CYS A 226 -0.89 -12.23 6.30
N ASN A 227 -0.52 -13.49 6.57
CA ASN A 227 0.76 -13.87 7.14
C ASN A 227 1.48 -14.86 6.23
N MET A 228 2.65 -14.49 5.74
CA MET A 228 3.51 -15.37 4.97
C MET A 228 4.50 -16.09 5.89
N LEU A 229 4.34 -17.40 6.02
CA LEU A 229 5.17 -18.27 6.84
C LEU A 229 6.45 -18.64 6.09
N ILE A 230 7.53 -17.91 6.36
CA ILE A 230 8.87 -18.19 5.84
C ILE A 230 9.55 -19.25 6.74
N PRO A 231 10.25 -20.27 6.18
CA PRO A 231 10.56 -20.50 4.77
C PRO A 231 9.57 -21.42 4.03
N TRP A 232 8.44 -21.78 4.63
CA TRP A 232 7.49 -22.74 4.02
C TRP A 232 6.66 -22.16 2.87
N TYR A 233 6.69 -20.83 2.69
CA TYR A 233 5.89 -20.09 1.70
C TYR A 233 4.40 -20.44 1.73
N ILE A 234 3.90 -20.71 2.94
CA ILE A 234 2.49 -20.86 3.22
C ILE A 234 1.95 -19.49 3.60
N VAL A 235 0.89 -19.07 2.93
CA VAL A 235 0.19 -17.83 3.21
C VAL A 235 -1.11 -18.19 3.90
N ASP A 236 -1.21 -17.80 5.15
CA ASP A 236 -2.45 -17.89 5.88
C ASP A 236 -3.17 -16.53 5.82
N MET A 237 -4.49 -16.57 5.62
CA MET A 237 -5.31 -15.37 5.56
C MET A 237 -6.50 -15.47 6.51
N TRP A 238 -6.69 -14.43 7.30
CA TRP A 238 -7.76 -14.29 8.27
C TRP A 238 -8.63 -13.10 7.91
N LEU A 239 -9.93 -13.25 8.07
CA LEU A 239 -10.88 -12.14 7.99
C LEU A 239 -11.34 -11.77 9.39
N LEU A 240 -11.38 -10.48 9.67
CA LEU A 240 -12.00 -9.93 10.87
C LEU A 240 -13.51 -9.99 10.68
N GLU A 241 -14.19 -10.90 11.40
CA GLU A 241 -15.64 -11.07 11.29
C GLU A 241 -16.39 -10.13 12.21
N ASP A 242 -15.90 -9.98 13.44
CA ASP A 242 -16.44 -9.05 14.41
C ASP A 242 -15.34 -8.05 14.78
N TYR A 243 -15.59 -6.78 14.46
CA TYR A 243 -14.64 -5.71 14.70
C TYR A 243 -14.53 -5.35 16.19
N GLU A 244 -15.65 -5.39 16.92
CA GLU A 244 -15.73 -4.98 18.32
C GLU A 244 -15.09 -6.04 19.22
N THR A 245 -15.44 -7.31 19.03
CA THR A 245 -14.84 -8.42 19.78
C THR A 245 -13.47 -8.84 19.23
N ARG A 246 -13.04 -8.23 18.11
CA ARG A 246 -11.79 -8.51 17.41
C ARG A 246 -11.68 -9.99 17.01
N SER A 247 -12.79 -10.58 16.56
CA SER A 247 -12.87 -12.01 16.22
C SER A 247 -12.35 -12.27 14.81
N TRP A 248 -11.29 -13.05 14.72
CA TRP A 248 -10.65 -13.40 13.45
C TRP A 248 -10.95 -14.84 13.07
N ILE A 249 -11.37 -15.06 11.81
CA ILE A 249 -11.53 -16.40 11.24
C ILE A 249 -10.50 -16.62 10.15
N LYS A 250 -9.71 -17.68 10.30
CA LYS A 250 -8.82 -18.16 9.24
C LYS A 250 -9.65 -18.71 8.10
N ARG A 251 -9.59 -18.07 6.93
CA ARG A 251 -10.40 -18.45 5.75
C ARG A 251 -9.58 -19.16 4.68
N TYR A 252 -8.33 -18.75 4.48
CA TYR A 252 -7.50 -19.29 3.42
C TYR A 252 -6.14 -19.75 3.94
N LYS A 253 -5.62 -20.81 3.31
CA LYS A 253 -4.27 -21.33 3.46
C LYS A 253 -3.74 -21.66 2.07
N ILE A 254 -2.80 -20.87 1.59
CA ILE A 254 -2.28 -20.93 0.23
C ILE A 254 -0.85 -21.46 0.29
N ASN A 255 -0.54 -22.51 -0.46
CA ASN A 255 0.83 -23.01 -0.60
C ASN A 255 1.43 -22.48 -1.91
N LEU A 256 2.33 -21.49 -1.82
CA LEU A 256 2.96 -20.89 -3.00
C LEU A 256 3.97 -21.82 -3.69
N LEU A 257 4.41 -22.90 -3.02
CA LEU A 257 5.26 -23.94 -3.60
C LEU A 257 4.47 -24.97 -4.42
N ASN A 258 3.14 -24.88 -4.46
CA ASN A 258 2.34 -25.79 -5.27
C ASN A 258 2.50 -25.46 -6.76
N GLU A 259 3.47 -26.12 -7.42
CA GLU A 259 3.81 -25.91 -8.83
C GLU A 259 2.65 -26.15 -9.81
N LYS A 260 1.64 -26.94 -9.42
CA LYS A 260 0.44 -27.14 -10.24
C LYS A 260 -0.42 -25.88 -10.34
N ILE A 261 -0.34 -25.03 -9.32
CA ILE A 261 -1.09 -23.78 -9.24
C ILE A 261 -0.16 -22.62 -9.61
N PHE A 262 1.01 -22.53 -8.99
CA PHE A 262 1.93 -21.41 -9.13
C PHE A 262 3.12 -21.80 -10.00
N PRO A 263 3.24 -21.27 -11.23
CA PRO A 263 4.34 -21.61 -12.13
C PRO A 263 5.70 -21.15 -11.60
N PHE A 264 5.72 -20.21 -10.64
CA PHE A 264 6.93 -19.75 -9.95
C PHE A 264 7.31 -20.56 -8.70
N GLY A 265 6.49 -21.53 -8.27
CA GLY A 265 6.71 -22.26 -7.01
C GLY A 265 8.08 -22.93 -6.92
N LYS A 266 8.54 -23.54 -8.03
CA LYS A 266 9.87 -24.16 -8.13
C LYS A 266 11.00 -23.15 -7.90
N ARG A 267 10.86 -21.93 -8.43
CA ARG A 267 11.84 -20.86 -8.23
C ARG A 267 11.93 -20.46 -6.77
N LEU A 268 10.80 -20.32 -6.08
CA LEU A 268 10.77 -20.02 -4.64
C LEU A 268 11.47 -21.08 -3.78
N SER A 269 11.41 -22.36 -4.19
CA SER A 269 12.09 -23.45 -3.48
C SER A 269 13.63 -23.41 -3.60
N GLY A 270 14.16 -22.90 -4.72
CA GLY A 270 15.60 -22.79 -4.97
C GLY A 270 16.20 -21.44 -4.58
N ILE A 271 15.38 -20.39 -4.51
CA ILE A 271 15.78 -19.09 -4.00
C ILE A 271 15.75 -19.18 -2.47
N ARG A 272 16.91 -19.07 -1.82
CA ARG A 272 16.95 -18.61 -0.43
C ARG A 272 16.50 -17.16 -0.44
N ILE A 273 15.18 -16.92 -0.47
CA ILE A 273 14.60 -15.58 -0.37
C ILE A 273 15.19 -14.99 0.89
N ARG A 274 16.06 -13.99 0.70
CA ARG A 274 16.86 -13.43 1.80
C ARG A 274 15.97 -12.62 2.72
N SER A 275 14.77 -12.24 2.26
CA SER A 275 13.92 -11.28 2.95
C SER A 275 12.44 -11.41 2.61
N ALA A 276 11.56 -10.99 3.53
CA ALA A 276 10.11 -10.91 3.30
C ALA A 276 9.69 -9.88 2.23
N TRP A 277 10.65 -9.25 1.55
CA TRP A 277 10.43 -8.17 0.60
C TRP A 277 10.32 -8.67 -0.86
N ASP A 278 10.79 -9.88 -1.14
CA ASP A 278 10.89 -10.43 -2.50
C ASP A 278 9.50 -10.85 -3.06
N LEU A 279 8.51 -11.03 -2.18
CA LEU A 279 7.12 -11.33 -2.52
C LEU A 279 6.16 -10.45 -1.74
N LYS A 280 5.29 -9.72 -2.45
CA LYS A 280 4.30 -8.81 -1.86
C LYS A 280 2.88 -9.18 -2.26
N PHE A 281 1.98 -9.14 -1.27
CA PHE A 281 0.53 -9.17 -1.48
C PHE A 281 0.02 -7.75 -1.43
N LEU A 282 -0.57 -7.28 -2.53
CA LEU A 282 -0.85 -5.87 -2.71
C LEU A 282 -2.29 -5.51 -2.32
N TYR A 283 -3.27 -6.22 -2.88
CA TYR A 283 -4.69 -6.06 -2.56
C TYR A 283 -5.49 -7.29 -2.98
N ILE A 284 -6.75 -7.34 -2.53
CA ILE A 284 -7.74 -8.32 -2.94
C ILE A 284 -8.90 -7.57 -3.59
N GLN A 285 -9.31 -7.98 -4.78
CA GLN A 285 -10.47 -7.41 -5.46
C GLN A 285 -11.28 -8.54 -6.09
N GLU A 286 -12.59 -8.59 -5.84
CA GLU A 286 -13.50 -9.61 -6.41
C GLU A 286 -13.01 -11.06 -6.19
N GLY A 287 -12.39 -11.34 -5.03
CA GLY A 287 -11.84 -12.67 -4.71
C GLY A 287 -10.51 -13.01 -5.38
N GLU A 288 -9.92 -12.08 -6.14
CA GLU A 288 -8.60 -12.22 -6.75
C GLU A 288 -7.53 -11.47 -5.93
N LEU A 289 -6.49 -12.18 -5.54
CA LEU A 289 -5.33 -11.67 -4.81
C LEU A 289 -4.24 -11.31 -5.82
N LEU A 290 -3.78 -10.04 -5.80
CA LEU A 290 -2.61 -9.63 -6.59
C LEU A 290 -1.31 -9.94 -5.82
N ILE A 291 -0.48 -10.77 -6.45
CA ILE A 291 0.83 -11.18 -5.97
C ILE A 291 1.90 -10.55 -6.86
N HIS A 292 2.88 -9.89 -6.25
CA HIS A 292 4.02 -9.30 -6.92
C HIS A 292 5.30 -10.01 -6.49
N LEU A 293 6.02 -10.59 -7.46
CA LEU A 293 7.37 -11.09 -7.29
C LEU A 293 8.35 -9.99 -7.69
N TYR A 294 9.01 -9.40 -6.70
CA TYR A 294 9.73 -8.15 -6.85
C TYR A 294 10.98 -8.30 -7.74
N ASP A 295 11.78 -9.33 -7.52
CA ASP A 295 13.05 -9.54 -8.26
C ASP A 295 12.83 -9.88 -9.74
N ASP A 296 11.73 -10.58 -10.03
CA ASP A 296 11.37 -10.99 -11.39
C ASP A 296 10.47 -9.96 -12.11
N TYR A 297 10.01 -8.93 -11.39
CA TYR A 297 9.02 -7.94 -11.87
C TYR A 297 7.75 -8.59 -12.42
N GLU A 298 7.30 -9.68 -11.79
CA GLU A 298 6.15 -10.45 -12.25
C GLU A 298 4.92 -10.21 -11.38
N LEU A 299 3.78 -10.01 -12.03
CA LEU A 299 2.48 -9.90 -11.39
C LEU A 299 1.60 -11.12 -11.68
N TYR A 300 0.93 -11.60 -10.65
CA TYR A 300 0.00 -12.73 -10.73
C TYR A 300 -1.31 -12.40 -10.03
N LEU A 301 -2.42 -12.73 -10.68
CA LEU A 301 -3.74 -12.75 -10.04
C LEU A 301 -4.06 -14.18 -9.63
N TYR A 302 -4.26 -14.39 -8.33
CA TYR A 302 -4.68 -15.66 -7.77
C TYR A 302 -6.13 -15.60 -7.32
N ASN A 303 -6.99 -16.40 -7.95
CA ASN A 303 -8.39 -16.53 -7.54
C ASN A 303 -8.47 -17.40 -6.28
N LEU A 304 -8.90 -16.81 -5.17
CA LEU A 304 -8.90 -17.46 -3.86
C LEU A 304 -9.84 -18.67 -3.79
N ASP A 305 -10.99 -18.60 -4.47
CA ASP A 305 -12.03 -19.64 -4.40
C ASP A 305 -11.80 -20.75 -5.42
N ARG A 306 -11.47 -20.39 -6.67
CA ARG A 306 -11.19 -21.35 -7.75
C ARG A 306 -9.79 -21.95 -7.69
N ARG A 307 -8.89 -21.33 -6.92
CA ARG A 307 -7.48 -21.72 -6.75
C ARG A 307 -6.71 -21.76 -8.07
N THR A 308 -7.01 -20.84 -8.96
CA THR A 308 -6.33 -20.67 -10.25
C THR A 308 -5.46 -19.42 -10.24
N VAL A 309 -4.32 -19.46 -10.93
CA VAL A 309 -3.47 -18.30 -11.11
C VAL A 309 -3.44 -17.84 -12.58
N LYS A 310 -3.33 -16.53 -12.79
CA LYS A 310 -3.11 -15.92 -14.09
C LYS A 310 -1.92 -14.98 -13.97
N LYS A 311 -0.92 -15.15 -14.84
CA LYS A 311 0.18 -14.18 -14.97
C LYS A 311 -0.33 -12.95 -15.73
N LEU A 312 0.00 -11.76 -15.26
CA LEU A 312 -0.27 -10.53 -15.99
C LEU A 312 0.93 -10.21 -16.89
N GLU A 313 0.68 -10.10 -18.19
CA GLU A 313 1.68 -9.61 -19.12
C GLU A 313 1.74 -8.09 -19.02
N LEU A 314 2.84 -7.58 -18.47
CA LEU A 314 3.11 -6.14 -18.39
C LEU A 314 3.41 -5.57 -19.79
N PRO A 315 3.19 -4.26 -20.03
CA PRO A 315 3.59 -3.60 -21.27
C PRO A 315 5.07 -3.88 -21.59
N ARG A 316 5.38 -4.21 -22.85
CA ARG A 316 6.72 -4.71 -23.23
C ARG A 316 7.79 -3.63 -23.10
N GLY A 317 8.82 -3.97 -22.34
CA GLY A 317 10.11 -3.29 -22.26
C GLY A 317 10.57 -3.32 -20.81
N LYS A 318 11.87 -3.47 -20.57
CA LYS A 318 12.42 -3.70 -19.23
C LYS A 318 12.00 -2.55 -18.31
N MET A 319 10.98 -2.75 -17.46
CA MET A 319 10.73 -1.90 -16.31
C MET A 319 12.01 -1.89 -15.50
N LEU A 320 12.70 -0.76 -15.49
CA LEU A 320 13.95 -0.60 -14.76
C LEU A 320 13.61 -0.16 -13.34
N SER A 321 13.49 -1.14 -12.45
CA SER A 321 13.43 -0.99 -10.99
C SER A 321 12.22 -0.22 -10.42
N TYR A 322 11.61 -0.76 -9.36
CA TYR A 322 10.57 -0.14 -8.53
C TYR A 322 9.15 -0.05 -9.12
N THR A 323 8.55 -1.22 -9.41
CA THR A 323 7.09 -1.33 -9.62
C THR A 323 6.34 -1.12 -8.29
N ASP A 324 6.15 0.13 -7.87
CA ASP A 324 5.23 0.46 -6.77
C ASP A 324 3.78 0.39 -7.29
N CYS A 325 3.24 -0.82 -7.32
CA CYS A 325 1.84 -1.05 -7.64
C CYS A 325 0.96 -0.55 -6.48
N LYS A 326 -0.04 0.28 -6.79
CA LYS A 326 -1.01 0.79 -5.81
C LYS A 326 -2.42 0.48 -6.27
N LEU A 327 -3.32 0.18 -5.33
CA LEU A 327 -4.75 0.14 -5.63
C LEU A 327 -5.17 1.53 -6.12
N TYR A 328 -5.90 1.58 -7.22
CA TYR A 328 -6.33 2.83 -7.83
C TYR A 328 -7.77 2.68 -8.29
N HIS A 329 -8.54 3.74 -8.13
CA HIS A 329 -9.83 3.85 -8.79
C HIS A 329 -9.99 5.29 -9.26
N LYS A 330 -10.65 5.46 -10.40
CA LYS A 330 -10.88 6.79 -10.96
C LYS A 330 -11.84 7.55 -10.07
N SER A 331 -11.57 8.84 -9.88
CA SER A 331 -12.37 9.70 -9.02
C SER A 331 -12.34 11.13 -9.54
N PHE A 332 -13.49 11.79 -9.49
CA PHE A 332 -13.65 13.21 -9.81
C PHE A 332 -13.63 14.10 -8.55
N LEU A 333 -13.25 13.54 -7.40
CA LEU A 333 -13.13 14.33 -6.17
C LEU A 333 -12.01 15.36 -6.32
N ALA A 334 -12.35 16.62 -6.05
CA ALA A 334 -11.38 17.69 -5.96
C ALA A 334 -10.47 17.49 -4.73
N ILE A 335 -9.20 17.86 -4.87
CA ILE A 335 -8.22 17.88 -3.78
C ILE A 335 -8.57 19.01 -2.80
N VAL A 336 -9.04 20.15 -3.33
CA VAL A 336 -9.33 21.38 -2.58
C VAL A 336 -10.82 21.69 -2.55
#